data_AF-A0AAX1R0G4-F1
#
_entry.id   AF-A0AAX1R0G4-F1
#
_cell.length_a   1.000
_cell.length_b   1.000
_cell.length_c   1.000
_cell.angle_alpha   90.00
_cell.angle_beta   90.00
_cell.angle_gamma   90.00
#
_symmetry.space_group_name_H-M   'P 1'
#
loop_
_entity.id
_entity.type
_entity.pdbx_description
1 polymer ?
#
loop_
_entity_poly.entity_id
_entity_poly.type
_entity_poly.pdbx_seq_one_letter_code
_entity_poly.pdbx_strand_id
1 'polypeptide(L)'
;MTYHQLVYQAQLLLQKNQRNTQVAFELLYGLDDEVKDFYSFSNNRLKLVDLSLECKYFELLNEFINEKPLERILGYGYFCGRRFYVDENVFAFRVETELLVDVINKIIKQSTHQIKSVIDVCCGSGVLGLSVKMNFNNLDVSLLDISLDAISNSKKNAQYHNIEGINYLHKSMQKYFLHTKKRFDLIISNPPYIKSDYQLDKQVLDYDPLNALVDFEHKDGISFYLFIINNISLICNKKFTIVFEIGYDQKTILENV
;
A
#
# COMPACT_ATOMS: atom_id res chain seq x y z
N MET A 1 12.13 18.10 27.61
CA MET A 1 11.46 17.26 28.65
C MET A 1 11.99 15.82 28.61
N THR A 2 11.55 14.89 29.47
CA THR A 2 11.90 13.44 29.32
C THR A 2 11.02 12.76 28.27
N TYR A 3 11.43 11.61 27.71
CA TYR A 3 10.58 10.84 26.78
C TYR A 3 9.21 10.49 27.39
N HIS A 4 9.17 10.16 28.69
CA HIS A 4 7.93 9.90 29.40
C HIS A 4 7.02 11.13 29.42
N GLN A 5 7.57 12.31 29.72
CA GLN A 5 6.81 13.57 29.72
C GLN A 5 6.33 13.95 28.31
N LEU A 6 7.17 13.73 27.29
CA LEU A 6 6.84 13.98 25.88
C LEU A 6 5.61 13.18 25.46
N VAL A 7 5.66 11.86 25.64
CA VAL A 7 4.54 10.97 25.29
C VAL A 7 3.31 11.26 26.14
N TYR A 8 3.46 11.50 27.44
CA TYR A 8 2.33 11.81 28.31
C TYR A 8 1.60 13.09 27.86
N GLN A 9 2.34 14.16 27.56
CA GLN A 9 1.73 15.40 27.02
C GLN A 9 1.05 15.16 25.68
N ALA A 10 1.67 14.38 24.80
CA ALA A 10 1.09 14.02 23.50
C ALA A 10 -0.24 13.26 23.65
N GLN A 11 -0.30 12.28 24.55
CA GLN A 11 -1.52 11.52 24.83
C GLN A 11 -2.64 12.41 25.36
N LEU A 12 -2.33 13.38 26.23
CA LEU A 12 -3.31 14.36 26.71
C LEU A 12 -3.85 15.24 25.56
N LEU A 13 -2.98 15.69 24.65
CA LEU A 13 -3.39 16.46 23.47
C LEU A 13 -4.25 15.64 22.52
N LEU A 14 -3.87 14.39 22.25
CA LEU A 14 -4.64 13.47 21.40
C LEU A 14 -6.01 13.17 22.02
N GLN A 15 -6.07 12.88 23.32
CA GLN A 15 -7.33 12.64 24.03
C GLN A 15 -8.25 13.87 24.00
N LYS A 16 -7.71 15.07 24.23
CA LYS A 16 -8.46 16.33 24.16
C LYS A 16 -9.09 16.55 22.77
N ASN A 17 -8.40 16.12 21.72
CA ASN A 17 -8.87 16.23 20.33
C ASN A 17 -9.59 14.96 19.83
N GLN A 18 -9.94 14.03 20.71
CA GLN A 18 -10.65 12.77 20.37
C GLN A 18 -9.92 11.92 19.31
N ARG A 19 -8.58 11.93 19.34
CA ARG A 19 -7.71 11.14 18.45
C ARG A 19 -7.16 9.90 19.16
N ASN A 20 -6.73 8.91 18.37
CA ASN A 20 -6.07 7.71 18.88
C ASN A 20 -4.78 8.07 19.62
N THR A 21 -4.71 7.77 20.92
CA THR A 21 -3.58 8.10 21.79
C THR A 21 -2.35 7.23 21.54
N GLN A 22 -2.50 6.08 20.87
CA GLN A 22 -1.38 5.19 20.51
C GLN A 22 -0.39 5.88 19.56
N VAL A 23 -0.85 6.83 18.76
CA VAL A 23 -0.02 7.60 17.82
C VAL A 23 1.10 8.36 18.52
N ALA A 24 0.95 8.70 19.80
CA ALA A 24 2.04 9.30 20.57
C ALA A 24 3.31 8.42 20.57
N PHE A 25 3.14 7.11 20.69
CA PHE A 25 4.26 6.17 20.63
C PHE A 25 4.73 5.94 19.20
N GLU A 26 3.81 5.72 18.27
CA GLU A 26 4.15 5.43 16.86
C GLU A 26 4.94 6.56 16.22
N LEU A 27 4.55 7.81 16.50
CA LEU A 27 5.28 8.99 16.04
C LEU A 27 6.68 9.06 16.65
N LEU A 28 6.82 8.77 17.95
CA LEU A 28 8.12 8.76 18.60
C LEU A 28 9.04 7.70 17.98
N TYR A 29 8.49 6.50 17.76
CA TYR A 29 9.21 5.36 17.17
C TYR A 29 9.67 5.62 15.74
N GLY A 30 8.93 6.46 15.00
CA GLY A 30 9.32 6.89 13.66
C GLY A 30 10.35 8.02 13.62
N LEU A 31 10.57 8.74 14.73
CA LEU A 31 11.40 9.94 14.76
C LEU A 31 12.74 9.79 15.46
N ASP A 32 12.87 8.84 16.38
CA ASP A 32 14.08 8.68 17.18
C ASP A 32 14.58 7.24 17.20
N ASP A 33 15.81 7.05 16.73
CA ASP A 33 16.46 5.74 16.71
C ASP A 33 16.77 5.19 18.11
N GLU A 34 16.80 6.02 19.15
CA GLU A 34 16.99 5.55 20.53
C GLU A 34 15.76 4.86 21.12
N VAL A 35 14.59 5.09 20.52
CA VAL A 35 13.30 4.61 21.01
C VAL A 35 12.50 4.09 19.83
N LYS A 36 12.70 2.82 19.46
CA LYS A 36 12.06 2.19 18.30
C LYS A 36 10.85 1.31 18.63
N ASP A 37 10.69 1.01 19.91
CA ASP A 37 9.68 0.10 20.43
C ASP A 37 9.41 0.37 21.91
N PHE A 38 8.48 -0.40 22.47
CA PHE A 38 8.12 -0.30 23.89
C PHE A 38 9.27 -0.62 24.84
N TYR A 39 10.18 -1.52 24.46
CA TYR A 39 11.28 -1.96 25.31
C TYR A 39 12.35 -0.86 25.44
N SER A 40 12.80 -0.34 24.29
CA SER A 40 13.71 0.81 24.21
C SER A 40 13.09 2.06 24.84
N PHE A 41 11.79 2.31 24.65
CA PHE A 41 11.09 3.38 25.38
C PHE A 41 11.18 3.17 26.89
N SER A 42 10.81 1.97 27.38
CA SER A 42 10.80 1.69 28.82
C SER A 42 12.15 1.92 29.47
N ASN A 43 13.24 1.53 28.80
CA ASN A 43 14.61 1.73 29.26
C ASN A 43 15.04 3.20 29.22
N ASN A 44 14.59 3.95 28.21
CA ASN A 44 14.99 5.34 27.99
C ASN A 44 13.99 6.37 28.54
N ARG A 45 12.85 5.98 29.11
CA ARG A 45 11.71 6.89 29.41
C ARG A 45 12.06 8.11 30.28
N LEU A 46 13.08 8.01 31.13
CA LEU A 46 13.54 9.10 32.00
C LEU A 46 14.66 9.96 31.39
N LYS A 47 15.19 9.57 30.22
CA LYS A 47 16.20 10.34 29.48
C LYS A 47 15.57 11.61 28.93
N LEU A 48 16.36 12.70 28.94
CA LEU A 48 15.97 13.98 28.36
C LEU A 48 15.97 13.90 26.84
N VAL A 49 14.92 14.44 26.24
CA VAL A 49 14.76 14.65 24.80
C VAL A 49 15.43 15.97 24.43
N ASP A 50 16.15 15.98 23.31
CA ASP A 50 16.65 17.20 22.67
C ASP A 50 15.48 18.12 22.27
N LEU A 51 15.67 19.42 22.40
CA LEU A 51 14.75 20.47 21.93
C LEU A 51 14.38 20.30 20.45
N SER A 52 15.33 19.90 19.58
CA SER A 52 15.03 19.75 18.15
C SER A 52 14.02 18.63 17.90
N LEU A 53 14.17 17.50 18.59
CA LEU A 53 13.24 16.38 18.53
C LEU A 53 11.91 16.73 19.19
N GLU A 54 11.92 17.42 20.33
CA GLU A 54 10.70 17.88 21.01
C GLU A 54 9.86 18.78 20.09
N CYS A 55 10.48 19.79 19.45
CA CYS A 55 9.80 20.68 18.52
C CYS A 55 9.21 19.91 17.32
N LYS A 56 10.02 19.07 16.66
CA LYS A 56 9.59 18.29 15.49
C LYS A 56 8.47 17.33 15.85
N TYR A 57 8.55 16.68 17.01
CA TYR A 57 7.54 15.73 17.47
C TYR A 57 6.18 16.41 17.64
N PHE A 58 6.10 17.57 18.30
CA PHE A 58 4.83 18.27 18.48
C PHE A 58 4.31 18.94 17.21
N GLU A 59 5.19 19.37 16.31
CA GLU A 59 4.80 19.82 14.96
C GLU A 59 4.05 18.72 14.21
N LEU A 60 4.65 17.52 14.12
CA LEU A 60 4.05 16.39 13.42
C LEU A 60 2.81 15.83 14.14
N LEU A 61 2.79 15.87 15.48
CA LEU A 61 1.60 15.54 16.26
C LEU A 61 0.43 16.46 15.91
N ASN A 62 0.72 17.76 15.71
CA ASN A 62 -0.29 18.73 15.31
C ASN A 62 -0.79 18.47 13.88
N GLU A 63 0.07 18.03 12.96
CA GLU A 63 -0.39 17.55 11.64
C GLU A 63 -1.39 16.40 11.76
N PHE A 64 -1.11 15.41 12.62
CA PHE A 64 -2.01 14.28 12.86
C PHE A 64 -3.35 14.73 13.49
N ILE A 65 -3.30 15.65 14.45
CA ILE A 65 -4.51 16.23 15.07
C ILE A 65 -5.39 16.91 14.01
N ASN A 66 -4.76 17.55 13.02
CA ASN A 66 -5.39 18.18 11.86
C ASN A 66 -5.68 17.21 10.70
N GLU A 67 -5.82 15.91 11.00
CA GLU A 67 -6.31 14.88 10.08
C GLU A 67 -5.36 14.49 8.95
N LYS A 68 -4.08 14.85 9.02
CA LYS A 68 -3.09 14.24 8.13
C LYS A 68 -2.87 12.78 8.55
N PRO A 69 -3.02 11.79 7.64
CA PRO A 69 -2.79 10.38 7.96
C PRO A 69 -1.37 10.15 8.51
N LEU A 70 -1.24 9.23 9.46
CA LEU A 70 0.04 8.98 10.13
C LEU A 70 1.11 8.47 9.15
N GLU A 71 0.72 7.66 8.18
CA GLU A 71 1.62 7.13 7.15
C GLU A 71 2.18 8.24 6.26
N ARG A 72 1.40 9.32 6.06
CA ARG A 72 1.85 10.53 5.34
C ARG A 72 2.78 11.39 6.16
N ILE A 73 2.62 11.38 7.49
CA ILE A 73 3.51 12.06 8.43
C ILE A 73 4.85 11.33 8.52
N LEU A 74 4.83 9.99 8.62
CA LEU A 74 6.01 9.15 8.77
C LEU A 74 6.70 8.81 7.44
N GLY A 75 5.99 8.92 6.32
CA GLY A 75 6.47 8.49 4.99
C GLY A 75 6.51 6.97 4.81
N TYR A 76 5.88 6.22 5.73
CA TYR A 76 5.75 4.77 5.69
C TYR A 76 4.53 4.31 6.49
N GLY A 77 4.04 3.12 6.19
CA GLY A 77 3.04 2.41 6.99
C GLY A 77 3.43 0.95 7.21
N TYR A 78 2.58 0.21 7.91
CA TYR A 78 2.71 -1.24 8.06
C TYR A 78 1.67 -1.97 7.21
N PHE A 79 2.13 -2.93 6.41
CA PHE A 79 1.30 -3.79 5.58
C PHE A 79 1.74 -5.24 5.77
N CYS A 80 0.80 -6.13 6.11
CA CYS A 80 1.06 -7.53 6.46
C CYS A 80 2.18 -7.68 7.50
N GLY A 81 2.14 -6.81 8.54
CA GLY A 81 3.14 -6.77 9.62
C GLY A 81 4.54 -6.27 9.21
N ARG A 82 4.71 -5.75 7.99
CA ARG A 82 6.00 -5.25 7.47
C ARG A 82 5.93 -3.78 7.14
N ARG A 83 7.02 -3.04 7.39
CA ARG A 83 7.10 -1.62 7.04
C ARG A 83 7.25 -1.44 5.53
N PHE A 84 6.46 -0.57 4.93
CA PHE A 84 6.59 -0.13 3.54
C PHE A 84 6.57 1.39 3.48
N TYR A 85 7.51 1.98 2.75
CA TYR A 85 7.51 3.39 2.41
C TYR A 85 6.31 3.72 1.52
N VAL A 86 5.70 4.86 1.78
CA VAL A 86 4.58 5.42 1.01
C VAL A 86 4.85 6.91 0.82
N ASP A 87 5.40 7.23 -0.35
CA ASP A 87 5.67 8.60 -0.76
C ASP A 87 4.34 9.30 -1.08
N GLU A 88 4.28 10.64 -0.94
CA GLU A 88 3.07 11.46 -1.11
C GLU A 88 2.35 11.27 -2.46
N ASN A 89 3.11 10.94 -3.52
CA ASN A 89 2.59 10.72 -4.88
C ASN A 89 2.12 9.28 -5.14
N VAL A 90 2.06 8.44 -4.10
CA VAL A 90 1.69 7.02 -4.20
C VAL A 90 0.55 6.73 -3.23
N PHE A 91 -0.47 6.00 -3.70
CA PHE A 91 -1.62 5.63 -2.88
C PHE A 91 -1.21 4.92 -1.59
N ALA A 92 -1.73 5.40 -0.47
CA ALA A 92 -1.56 4.71 0.81
C ALA A 92 -2.37 3.41 0.81
N PHE A 93 -1.68 2.30 1.07
CA PHE A 93 -2.32 0.99 1.13
C PHE A 93 -3.33 0.92 2.27
N ARG A 94 -4.37 0.12 2.06
CA ARG A 94 -5.49 -0.05 3.01
C ARG A 94 -5.38 -1.40 3.70
N VAL A 95 -5.90 -1.47 4.93
CA VAL A 95 -5.83 -2.71 5.75
C VAL A 95 -6.62 -3.83 5.09
N GLU A 96 -7.70 -3.49 4.38
CA GLU A 96 -8.53 -4.41 3.61
C GLU A 96 -7.72 -5.14 2.52
N THR A 97 -6.74 -4.48 1.92
CA THR A 97 -5.86 -5.06 0.89
C THR A 97 -4.97 -6.19 1.46
N GLU A 98 -4.77 -6.27 2.79
CA GLU A 98 -4.06 -7.40 3.41
C GLU A 98 -4.84 -8.73 3.24
N LEU A 99 -6.18 -8.67 3.22
CA LEU A 99 -7.02 -9.87 2.97
C LEU A 99 -6.74 -10.45 1.59
N LEU A 100 -6.44 -9.60 0.60
CA LEU A 100 -6.09 -10.03 -0.75
C LEU A 100 -4.81 -10.87 -0.73
N VAL A 101 -3.80 -10.48 0.06
CA VAL A 101 -2.55 -11.23 0.22
C VAL A 101 -2.80 -12.61 0.79
N ASP A 102 -3.69 -12.73 1.78
CA ASP A 102 -4.07 -14.03 2.34
C ASP A 102 -4.76 -14.94 1.32
N VAL A 103 -5.66 -14.39 0.50
CA VAL A 103 -6.30 -15.11 -0.60
C VAL A 103 -5.26 -15.58 -1.61
N ILE A 104 -4.35 -14.70 -2.04
CA ILE A 104 -3.28 -15.01 -2.98
C ILE A 104 -2.36 -16.12 -2.43
N ASN A 105 -1.97 -16.03 -1.15
CA ASN A 105 -1.15 -17.04 -0.49
C ASN A 105 -1.83 -18.42 -0.49
N LYS A 106 -3.14 -18.48 -0.24
CA LYS A 106 -3.91 -19.74 -0.29
C LYS A 106 -3.95 -20.30 -1.71
N ILE A 107 -4.24 -19.46 -2.71
CA ILE A 107 -4.26 -19.84 -4.13
C ILE A 107 -2.91 -20.47 -4.54
N ILE A 108 -1.80 -19.80 -4.21
CA ILE A 108 -0.47 -20.29 -4.58
C ILE A 108 -0.16 -21.64 -3.91
N LYS A 109 -0.48 -21.78 -2.62
CA LYS A 109 -0.20 -23.02 -1.86
C LYS A 109 -1.08 -24.20 -2.27
N GLN A 110 -2.32 -23.94 -2.66
CA GLN A 110 -3.31 -24.98 -2.99
C GLN A 110 -3.41 -25.27 -4.49
N SER A 111 -2.70 -24.52 -5.32
CA SER A 111 -2.74 -24.70 -6.77
C SER A 111 -2.29 -26.10 -7.18
N THR A 112 -3.10 -26.75 -8.02
CA THR A 112 -2.77 -28.06 -8.64
C THR A 112 -1.74 -27.95 -9.77
N HIS A 113 -1.28 -26.72 -10.08
CA HIS A 113 -0.25 -26.45 -11.06
C HIS A 113 0.75 -25.44 -10.51
N GLN A 114 1.98 -25.51 -11.01
CA GLN A 114 3.04 -24.61 -10.56
C GLN A 114 2.80 -23.19 -11.10
N ILE A 115 2.49 -22.26 -10.20
CA ILE A 115 2.51 -20.82 -10.48
C ILE A 115 3.98 -20.38 -10.50
N LYS A 116 4.41 -19.75 -11.58
CA LYS A 116 5.76 -19.21 -11.74
C LYS A 116 5.72 -17.71 -12.03
N SER A 117 4.86 -17.27 -12.94
CA SER A 117 4.80 -15.87 -13.35
C SER A 117 3.63 -15.12 -12.73
N VAL A 118 3.94 -14.05 -12.00
CA VAL A 118 2.96 -13.17 -11.35
C VAL A 118 3.09 -11.75 -11.90
N ILE A 119 1.97 -11.09 -12.13
CA ILE A 119 1.95 -9.63 -12.37
C ILE A 119 1.01 -8.94 -11.40
N ASP A 120 1.53 -7.92 -10.72
CA ASP A 120 0.79 -6.96 -9.93
C ASP A 120 0.50 -5.73 -10.80
N VAL A 121 -0.77 -5.51 -11.13
CA VAL A 121 -1.23 -4.45 -12.03
C VAL A 121 -1.77 -3.30 -11.19
N CYS A 122 -1.41 -2.07 -11.55
CA CYS A 122 -1.64 -0.88 -10.71
C CYS A 122 -0.94 -1.05 -9.35
N CYS A 123 0.34 -1.45 -9.39
CA CYS A 123 1.04 -1.93 -8.21
C CYS A 123 1.23 -0.87 -7.10
N GLY A 124 1.15 0.43 -7.42
CA GLY A 124 1.34 1.50 -6.45
C GLY A 124 2.68 1.37 -5.71
N SER A 125 2.64 1.34 -4.38
CA SER A 125 3.80 1.14 -3.50
C SER A 125 4.44 -0.25 -3.62
N GLY A 126 3.84 -1.16 -4.39
CA GLY A 126 4.30 -2.52 -4.64
C GLY A 126 3.91 -3.52 -3.56
N VAL A 127 3.08 -3.13 -2.58
CA VAL A 127 2.80 -3.94 -1.39
C VAL A 127 2.27 -5.34 -1.71
N LEU A 128 1.40 -5.48 -2.72
CA LEU A 128 0.86 -6.80 -3.11
C LEU A 128 1.95 -7.69 -3.72
N GLY A 129 2.54 -7.28 -4.83
CA GLY A 129 3.55 -8.08 -5.53
C GLY A 129 4.80 -8.34 -4.71
N LEU A 130 5.27 -7.38 -3.90
CA LEU A 130 6.42 -7.56 -3.02
C LEU A 130 6.10 -8.50 -1.85
N SER A 131 4.90 -8.43 -1.27
CA SER A 131 4.46 -9.38 -0.24
C SER A 131 4.41 -10.81 -0.79
N VAL A 132 3.90 -10.98 -2.02
CA VAL A 132 3.89 -12.27 -2.71
C VAL A 132 5.32 -12.76 -2.95
N LYS A 133 6.24 -11.91 -3.43
CA LYS A 133 7.63 -12.29 -3.66
C LYS A 133 8.34 -12.72 -2.38
N MET A 134 8.12 -12.01 -1.27
CA MET A 134 8.70 -12.36 0.03
C MET A 134 8.16 -13.68 0.59
N ASN A 135 6.88 -14.00 0.33
CA ASN A 135 6.29 -15.25 0.78
C ASN A 135 6.71 -16.43 -0.11
N PHE A 136 7.07 -16.18 -1.38
CA PHE A 136 7.43 -17.19 -2.37
C PHE A 136 8.59 -16.71 -3.27
N ASN A 137 9.82 -16.89 -2.80
CA ASN A 137 11.03 -16.36 -3.45
C ASN A 137 11.27 -16.86 -4.89
N ASN A 138 10.69 -18.01 -5.27
CA ASN A 138 10.85 -18.63 -6.58
C ASN A 138 9.90 -18.07 -7.67
N LEU A 139 9.05 -17.09 -7.34
CA LEU A 139 8.14 -16.48 -8.31
C LEU A 139 8.80 -15.37 -9.13
N ASP A 140 8.51 -15.35 -10.43
CA ASP A 140 8.85 -14.27 -11.35
C ASP A 140 7.79 -13.18 -11.26
N VAL A 141 8.03 -12.20 -10.39
CA VAL A 141 7.07 -11.12 -10.11
C VAL A 141 7.36 -9.91 -10.98
N SER A 142 6.32 -9.41 -11.66
CA SER A 142 6.35 -8.13 -12.37
C SER A 142 5.44 -7.12 -11.66
N LEU A 143 5.90 -5.89 -11.51
CA LEU A 143 5.13 -4.77 -10.97
C LEU A 143 4.85 -3.78 -12.10
N LEU A 144 3.57 -3.55 -12.41
CA LEU A 144 3.13 -2.70 -13.51
C LEU A 144 2.34 -1.52 -12.98
N ASP A 145 2.79 -0.31 -13.31
CA ASP A 145 2.08 0.92 -12.99
C ASP A 145 2.26 1.97 -14.10
N ILE A 146 1.27 2.84 -14.23
CA ILE A 146 1.33 4.02 -15.11
C ILE A 146 2.07 5.18 -14.45
N SER A 147 2.13 5.21 -13.11
CA SER A 147 2.84 6.23 -12.35
C SER A 147 4.32 5.87 -12.21
N LEU A 148 5.19 6.78 -12.65
CA LEU A 148 6.63 6.64 -12.42
C LEU A 148 6.97 6.71 -10.93
N ASP A 149 6.23 7.51 -10.15
CA ASP A 149 6.42 7.63 -8.70
C ASP A 149 6.08 6.32 -7.99
N ALA A 150 5.00 5.64 -8.41
CA ALA A 150 4.66 4.30 -7.92
C ALA A 150 5.79 3.28 -8.21
N ILE A 151 6.33 3.31 -9.44
CA ILE A 151 7.47 2.44 -9.81
C ILE A 151 8.74 2.80 -9.00
N SER A 152 8.98 4.07 -8.71
CA SER A 152 10.11 4.49 -7.88
C SER A 152 9.95 4.02 -6.43
N ASN A 153 8.77 4.21 -5.86
CA ASN A 153 8.46 3.81 -4.49
C ASN A 153 8.49 2.27 -4.33
N SER A 154 7.96 1.51 -5.29
CA SER A 154 8.02 0.04 -5.24
C SER A 154 9.47 -0.47 -5.31
N LYS A 155 10.36 0.18 -6.08
CA LYS A 155 11.81 -0.12 -6.04
C LYS A 155 12.42 0.17 -4.68
N LYS A 156 12.11 1.32 -4.08
CA LYS A 156 12.56 1.69 -2.72
C LYS A 156 12.13 0.65 -1.69
N ASN A 157 10.90 0.17 -1.77
CA ASN A 157 10.38 -0.90 -0.90
C ASN A 157 11.07 -2.24 -1.14
N ALA A 158 11.29 -2.63 -2.40
CA ALA A 158 12.03 -3.85 -2.69
C ALA A 158 13.46 -3.80 -2.16
N GLN A 159 14.15 -2.67 -2.34
CA GLN A 159 15.50 -2.45 -1.79
C GLN A 159 15.49 -2.54 -0.27
N TYR A 160 14.53 -1.89 0.40
CA TYR A 160 14.40 -1.93 1.85
C TYR A 160 14.23 -3.35 2.40
N HIS A 161 13.49 -4.21 1.69
CA HIS A 161 13.28 -5.61 2.06
C HIS A 161 14.30 -6.59 1.46
N ASN A 162 15.35 -6.10 0.78
CA ASN A 162 16.34 -6.92 0.07
C ASN A 162 15.72 -7.92 -0.94
N ILE A 163 14.69 -7.48 -1.65
CA ILE A 163 13.99 -8.28 -2.65
C ILE A 163 14.63 -8.08 -4.03
N GLU A 164 15.11 -9.15 -4.62
CA GLU A 164 15.70 -9.16 -5.95
C GLU A 164 14.79 -9.83 -7.00
N GLY A 165 15.13 -9.64 -8.27
CA GLY A 165 14.45 -10.31 -9.38
C GLY A 165 13.03 -9.81 -9.68
N ILE A 166 12.71 -8.57 -9.28
CA ILE A 166 11.46 -7.91 -9.66
C ILE A 166 11.59 -7.26 -11.03
N ASN A 167 10.60 -7.48 -11.89
CA ASN A 167 10.49 -6.81 -13.18
C ASN A 167 9.56 -5.58 -13.09
N TYR A 168 10.14 -4.38 -13.08
CA TYR A 168 9.38 -3.12 -12.99
C TYR A 168 8.97 -2.62 -14.37
N LEU A 169 7.68 -2.33 -14.54
CA LEU A 169 7.08 -1.96 -15.80
C LEU A 169 6.34 -0.62 -15.65
N HIS A 170 6.92 0.45 -16.21
CA HIS A 170 6.28 1.77 -16.26
C HIS A 170 5.52 1.95 -17.57
N LYS A 171 4.25 1.53 -17.60
CA LYS A 171 3.34 1.62 -18.76
C LYS A 171 1.89 1.55 -18.29
N SER A 172 0.97 2.10 -19.08
CA SER A 172 -0.45 1.77 -18.90
C SER A 172 -0.69 0.28 -19.13
N MET A 173 -1.67 -0.27 -18.41
CA MET A 173 -2.07 -1.66 -18.50
C MET A 173 -2.36 -2.08 -19.95
N GLN A 174 -3.16 -1.28 -20.67
CA GLN A 174 -3.56 -1.54 -22.05
C GLN A 174 -2.35 -1.57 -22.98
N LYS A 175 -1.47 -0.57 -22.88
CA LYS A 175 -0.25 -0.49 -23.71
C LYS A 175 0.73 -1.62 -23.39
N TYR A 176 0.80 -2.08 -22.15
CA TYR A 176 1.65 -3.23 -21.84
C TYR A 176 1.08 -4.51 -22.44
N PHE A 177 -0.19 -4.82 -22.14
CA PHE A 177 -0.79 -6.10 -22.52
C PHE A 177 -1.03 -6.25 -24.03
N LEU A 178 -1.37 -5.18 -24.75
CA LEU A 178 -1.57 -5.26 -26.21
C LEU A 178 -0.29 -5.47 -27.02
N HIS A 179 0.89 -5.21 -26.42
CA HIS A 179 2.17 -5.26 -27.13
C HIS A 179 3.14 -6.33 -26.59
N THR A 180 2.89 -6.86 -25.38
CA THR A 180 3.73 -7.91 -24.81
C THR A 180 3.35 -9.29 -25.35
N LYS A 181 4.34 -10.18 -25.44
CA LYS A 181 4.11 -11.62 -25.64
C LYS A 181 4.17 -12.40 -24.33
N LYS A 182 4.51 -11.74 -23.21
CA LYS A 182 4.63 -12.36 -21.90
C LYS A 182 3.24 -12.66 -21.34
N ARG A 183 3.08 -13.86 -20.80
CA ARG A 183 1.85 -14.36 -20.19
C ARG A 183 2.06 -14.72 -18.74
N PHE A 184 0.99 -14.66 -17.96
CA PHE A 184 1.04 -14.80 -16.51
C PHE A 184 0.20 -15.98 -16.02
N ASP A 185 0.70 -16.68 -15.01
CA ASP A 185 -0.04 -17.71 -14.26
C ASP A 185 -0.96 -17.06 -13.23
N LEU A 186 -0.55 -15.91 -12.68
CA LEU A 186 -1.32 -15.18 -11.69
C LEU A 186 -1.30 -13.67 -11.99
N ILE A 187 -2.48 -13.08 -12.08
CA ILE A 187 -2.68 -11.63 -12.14
C ILE A 187 -3.30 -11.19 -10.82
N ILE A 188 -2.70 -10.19 -10.18
CA ILE A 188 -3.22 -9.56 -8.97
C ILE A 188 -3.36 -8.06 -9.22
N SER A 189 -4.39 -7.43 -8.68
CA SER A 189 -4.56 -5.98 -8.81
C SER A 189 -5.49 -5.43 -7.73
N ASN A 190 -5.11 -4.27 -7.20
CA ASN A 190 -6.03 -3.33 -6.56
C ASN A 190 -6.13 -2.09 -7.46
N PRO A 191 -7.01 -2.10 -8.49
CA PRO A 191 -7.09 -1.00 -9.44
C PRO A 191 -7.92 0.17 -8.87
N PRO A 192 -7.84 1.38 -9.47
CA PRO A 192 -8.78 2.44 -9.15
C PRO A 192 -10.20 2.03 -9.55
N TYR A 193 -11.05 1.74 -8.55
CA TYR A 193 -12.40 1.21 -8.75
C TYR A 193 -13.50 2.19 -8.39
N ILE A 194 -13.16 3.40 -7.93
CA ILE A 194 -14.14 4.40 -7.51
C ILE A 194 -14.65 5.16 -8.74
N LYS A 195 -15.97 5.25 -8.87
CA LYS A 195 -16.63 6.03 -9.92
C LYS A 195 -16.33 7.51 -9.75
N SER A 196 -16.25 8.25 -10.86
CA SER A 196 -15.88 9.67 -10.83
C SER A 196 -16.92 10.58 -10.16
N ASP A 197 -18.14 10.12 -9.98
CA ASP A 197 -19.25 10.84 -9.32
C ASP A 197 -19.40 10.51 -7.83
N TYR A 198 -18.55 9.61 -7.30
CA TYR A 198 -18.61 9.21 -5.90
C TYR A 198 -18.08 10.31 -4.97
N GLN A 199 -18.76 10.53 -3.84
CA GLN A 199 -18.27 11.44 -2.81
C GLN A 199 -17.20 10.73 -1.97
N LEU A 200 -15.95 11.14 -2.18
CA LEU A 200 -14.80 10.67 -1.41
C LEU A 200 -14.68 11.43 -0.09
N ASP A 201 -14.23 10.73 0.95
CA ASP A 201 -13.87 11.34 2.21
C ASP A 201 -12.76 12.39 2.01
N LYS A 202 -12.86 13.49 2.75
CA LYS A 202 -11.94 14.64 2.61
C LYS A 202 -10.47 14.23 2.78
N GLN A 203 -10.16 13.35 3.73
CA GLN A 203 -8.79 12.88 3.96
C GLN A 203 -8.22 12.08 2.78
N VAL A 204 -9.07 11.36 2.05
CA VAL A 204 -8.68 10.62 0.85
C VAL A 204 -8.38 11.60 -0.28
N LEU A 205 -9.20 12.63 -0.45
CA LEU A 205 -9.01 13.68 -1.46
C LEU A 205 -7.76 14.54 -1.20
N ASP A 206 -7.49 14.84 0.06
CA ASP A 206 -6.44 15.80 0.44
C ASP A 206 -5.02 15.18 0.40
N TYR A 207 -4.89 13.85 0.52
CA TYR A 207 -3.59 13.21 0.75
C TYR A 207 -3.27 11.98 -0.12
N ASP A 208 -4.19 11.49 -0.94
CA ASP A 208 -3.92 10.41 -1.90
C ASP A 208 -4.01 10.92 -3.35
N PRO A 209 -3.17 10.40 -4.27
CA PRO A 209 -3.23 10.77 -5.68
C PRO A 209 -4.54 10.28 -6.29
N LEU A 210 -5.36 11.21 -6.80
CA LEU A 210 -6.71 10.92 -7.29
C LEU A 210 -6.75 9.83 -8.37
N ASN A 211 -5.73 9.74 -9.24
CA ASN A 211 -5.65 8.76 -10.32
C ASN A 211 -5.47 7.32 -9.82
N ALA A 212 -5.10 7.12 -8.54
CA ALA A 212 -5.06 5.80 -7.92
C ALA A 212 -6.40 5.40 -7.25
N LEU A 213 -7.33 6.35 -7.12
CA LEU A 213 -8.63 6.15 -6.49
C LEU A 213 -9.73 6.03 -7.54
N VAL A 214 -9.77 7.00 -8.45
CA VAL A 214 -10.89 7.24 -9.35
C VAL A 214 -10.55 6.76 -10.75
N ASP A 215 -11.47 5.99 -11.33
CA ASP A 215 -11.44 5.66 -12.75
C ASP A 215 -11.85 6.88 -13.58
N PHE A 216 -10.91 7.80 -13.81
CA PHE A 216 -11.19 9.02 -14.57
C PHE A 216 -11.42 8.79 -16.05
N GLU A 217 -10.85 7.73 -16.62
CA GLU A 217 -10.91 7.46 -18.04
C GLU A 217 -12.29 6.94 -18.43
N HIS A 218 -12.80 5.94 -17.70
CA HIS A 218 -14.06 5.28 -18.06
C HIS A 218 -15.23 5.67 -17.15
N LYS A 219 -14.94 6.21 -15.95
CA LYS A 219 -15.92 6.75 -15.00
C LYS A 219 -16.90 5.73 -14.41
N ASP A 220 -16.77 4.46 -14.79
CA ASP A 220 -17.66 3.38 -14.36
C ASP A 220 -17.08 2.56 -13.19
N GLY A 221 -15.77 2.67 -12.95
CA GLY A 221 -15.07 1.96 -11.88
C GLY A 221 -14.89 0.47 -12.16
N ILE A 222 -15.27 -0.01 -13.35
CA ILE A 222 -15.23 -1.43 -13.72
C ILE A 222 -14.36 -1.72 -14.95
N SER A 223 -13.99 -0.71 -15.73
CA SER A 223 -13.30 -0.88 -17.00
C SER A 223 -11.92 -1.53 -16.89
N PHE A 224 -11.22 -1.36 -15.77
CA PHE A 224 -9.96 -2.08 -15.50
C PHE A 224 -10.15 -3.60 -15.48
N TYR A 225 -11.19 -4.08 -14.80
CA TYR A 225 -11.50 -5.51 -14.74
C TYR A 225 -11.92 -6.03 -16.12
N LEU A 226 -12.81 -5.30 -16.81
CA LEU A 226 -13.30 -5.68 -18.13
C LEU A 226 -12.16 -5.80 -19.15
N PHE A 227 -11.19 -4.88 -19.12
CA PHE A 227 -10.05 -4.96 -20.02
C PHE A 227 -9.27 -6.26 -19.81
N ILE A 228 -8.95 -6.64 -18.57
CA ILE A 228 -8.21 -7.87 -18.29
C ILE A 228 -9.03 -9.10 -18.69
N ILE A 229 -10.31 -9.15 -18.28
CA ILE A 229 -11.21 -10.29 -18.55
C ILE A 229 -11.38 -10.50 -20.06
N ASN A 230 -11.65 -9.44 -20.82
CA ASN A 230 -11.82 -9.52 -22.27
C ASN A 230 -10.53 -9.89 -23.04
N ASN A 231 -9.36 -9.76 -22.40
CA ASN A 231 -8.05 -10.05 -23.01
C ASN A 231 -7.33 -11.24 -22.36
N ILE A 232 -8.02 -12.10 -21.60
CA ILE A 232 -7.43 -13.29 -20.94
C ILE A 232 -6.60 -14.14 -21.90
N SER A 233 -7.08 -14.37 -23.13
CA SER A 233 -6.38 -15.20 -24.11
C SER A 233 -5.05 -14.61 -24.60
N LEU A 234 -4.83 -13.31 -24.41
CA LEU A 234 -3.59 -12.60 -24.72
C LEU A 234 -2.67 -12.54 -23.49
N ILE A 235 -3.25 -12.35 -22.29
CA ILE A 235 -2.53 -12.01 -21.06
C ILE A 235 -2.16 -13.26 -20.25
N CYS A 236 -3.01 -14.28 -20.24
CA CYS A 236 -2.86 -15.42 -19.34
C CYS A 236 -2.20 -16.63 -20.01
N ASN A 237 -1.54 -17.44 -19.18
CA ASN A 237 -1.14 -18.79 -19.53
C ASN A 237 -2.36 -19.73 -19.57
N LYS A 238 -2.17 -20.97 -20.06
CA LYS A 238 -3.28 -21.94 -20.20
C LYS A 238 -3.98 -22.26 -18.87
N LYS A 239 -3.20 -22.32 -17.79
CA LYS A 239 -3.71 -22.40 -16.42
C LYS A 239 -3.35 -21.09 -15.76
N PHE A 240 -4.35 -20.39 -15.26
CA PHE A 240 -4.16 -19.07 -14.68
C PHE A 240 -5.16 -18.82 -13.57
N THR A 241 -4.89 -17.80 -12.76
CA THR A 241 -5.83 -17.23 -11.80
C THR A 241 -5.71 -15.72 -11.83
N ILE A 242 -6.83 -15.04 -11.62
CA ILE A 242 -6.92 -13.59 -11.54
C ILE A 242 -7.56 -13.25 -10.21
N VAL A 243 -6.96 -12.32 -9.48
CA VAL A 243 -7.44 -11.90 -8.15
C VAL A 243 -7.50 -10.38 -8.13
N PHE A 244 -8.69 -9.86 -7.86
CA PHE A 244 -8.95 -8.43 -7.81
C PHE A 244 -9.46 -8.02 -6.42
N GLU A 245 -8.99 -6.88 -5.93
CA GLU A 245 -9.80 -6.09 -5.01
C GLU A 245 -10.93 -5.41 -5.80
N ILE A 246 -12.13 -5.32 -5.21
CA ILE A 246 -13.30 -4.72 -5.85
C ILE A 246 -14.04 -3.81 -4.86
N GLY A 247 -14.76 -2.83 -5.39
CA GLY A 247 -15.69 -2.01 -4.59
C GLY A 247 -16.83 -2.86 -4.01
N TYR A 248 -17.32 -2.46 -2.83
CA TYR A 248 -18.34 -3.22 -2.08
C TYR A 248 -19.67 -3.41 -2.86
N ASP A 249 -19.97 -2.51 -3.81
CA ASP A 249 -21.18 -2.51 -4.64
C ASP A 249 -20.96 -3.15 -6.04
N GLN A 250 -19.74 -3.55 -6.37
CA GLN A 250 -19.38 -3.98 -7.72
C GLN A 250 -19.57 -5.48 -7.98
N LYS A 251 -19.77 -6.27 -6.91
CA LYS A 251 -19.87 -7.73 -6.98
C LYS A 251 -20.85 -8.21 -8.06
N THR A 252 -22.11 -7.77 -7.99
CA THR A 252 -23.17 -8.24 -8.88
C THR A 252 -22.87 -7.93 -10.35
N ILE A 253 -22.24 -6.78 -10.62
CA ILE A 253 -21.90 -6.39 -11.99
C ILE A 253 -20.78 -7.29 -12.52
N LEU A 254 -19.74 -7.52 -11.72
CA LEU A 254 -18.58 -8.33 -12.13
C LEU A 254 -18.87 -9.84 -12.22
N GLU A 255 -19.86 -10.34 -11.50
CA GLU A 255 -20.32 -11.74 -11.63
C GLU A 255 -21.00 -12.04 -12.98
N ASN A 256 -21.44 -11.01 -13.70
CA ASN A 256 -22.14 -11.14 -14.98
C ASN A 256 -21.26 -10.85 -16.22
N VAL A 257 -19.94 -10.68 -16.02
CA VAL A 257 -18.93 -10.46 -17.07
C VAL A 257 -18.35 -11.80 -17.51
#